data_AF-H6N4K8-F1
#
_entry.id   AF-H6N4K8-F1
#
_cell.length_a   1.000
_cell.length_b   1.000
_cell.length_c   1.000
_cell.angle_alpha   90.00
_cell.angle_beta   90.00
_cell.angle_gamma   90.00
#
_symmetry.space_group_name_H-M   'P 1'
#
loop_
_entity.id
_entity.type
_entity.pdbx_description
1 polymer ?
#
loop_
_entity_poly.entity_id
_entity_poly.type
_entity_poly.pdbx_seq_one_letter_code
_entity_poly.pdbx_strand_id
1 'polypeptide(L)'
;MGIRYYAYPVPGDRIDDAHRDPGLFLGADPLGDAWGLVPVSVETENGETVASDCVFALDAKPRPTMLYLDKAFRVFQDIFSGRDDDSGPRESYTLVEGMPSVSYGQDYSFTPWVRVLDTTDTAAIARDLMLVPLVADDHPALARGITWKAEDINNFLRTAAQFMSDRAAAGDGVVYTIR
;
A
#
# COMPACT_ATOMS: atom_id res chain seq x y z
N MET A 1 2.02 -1.86 -16.39
CA MET A 1 1.83 -1.11 -15.12
C MET A 1 2.87 -1.58 -14.11
N GLY A 2 3.31 -0.70 -13.20
CA GLY A 2 4.36 -1.04 -12.23
C GLY A 2 3.80 -1.55 -10.90
N ILE A 3 4.65 -2.27 -10.16
CA ILE A 3 4.38 -2.81 -8.83
C ILE A 3 4.16 -1.67 -7.83
N ARG A 4 3.07 -1.73 -7.06
CA ARG A 4 2.65 -0.71 -6.09
C ARG A 4 2.12 -1.31 -4.80
N TYR A 5 2.07 -0.48 -3.77
CA TYR A 5 1.62 -0.84 -2.43
C TYR A 5 0.24 -0.24 -2.11
N TYR A 6 -0.63 -1.07 -1.54
CA TYR A 6 -1.97 -0.67 -1.07
C TYR A 6 -2.27 -1.37 0.26
N ALA A 7 -2.84 -0.66 1.22
CA ALA A 7 -3.31 -1.27 2.46
C ALA A 7 -4.69 -0.76 2.88
N TYR A 8 -5.50 -1.65 3.45
CA TYR A 8 -6.89 -1.43 3.79
C TYR A 8 -7.15 -1.80 5.26
N PRO A 9 -8.06 -1.09 5.95
CA PRO A 9 -8.49 -1.45 7.30
C PRO A 9 -9.15 -2.83 7.31
N VAL A 10 -8.90 -3.59 8.37
CA VAL A 10 -9.65 -4.80 8.71
C VAL A 10 -10.26 -4.59 10.10
N PRO A 11 -11.60 -4.62 10.26
CA PRO A 11 -12.21 -4.53 11.58
C PRO A 11 -11.64 -5.58 12.54
N GLY A 12 -11.35 -5.20 13.78
CA GLY A 12 -10.67 -6.07 14.75
C GLY A 12 -11.40 -7.40 15.02
N ASP A 13 -12.72 -7.42 14.91
CA ASP A 13 -13.57 -8.61 15.06
C ASP A 13 -13.61 -9.51 13.81
N ARG A 14 -12.97 -9.09 12.71
CA ARG A 14 -12.92 -9.78 11.42
C ARG A 14 -11.51 -10.24 11.04
N ILE A 15 -10.53 -10.13 11.93
CA ILE A 15 -9.12 -10.50 11.66
C ILE A 15 -8.97 -11.97 11.24
N ASP A 16 -9.68 -12.88 11.91
CA ASP A 16 -9.66 -14.30 11.55
C ASP A 16 -10.21 -14.56 10.14
N ASP A 17 -11.16 -13.74 9.68
CA ASP A 17 -11.66 -13.82 8.32
C ASP A 17 -10.62 -13.32 7.32
N ALA A 18 -9.89 -12.25 7.66
CA ALA A 18 -8.81 -11.72 6.83
C ALA A 18 -7.67 -12.73 6.68
N HIS A 19 -7.32 -13.49 7.73
CA HIS A 19 -6.34 -14.58 7.61
C HIS A 19 -6.81 -15.73 6.73
N ARG A 20 -8.12 -16.03 6.76
CA ARG A 20 -8.71 -17.10 5.93
C ARG A 20 -8.83 -16.68 4.46
N ASP A 21 -9.26 -15.45 4.20
CA ASP A 21 -9.39 -14.88 2.86
C ASP A 21 -9.13 -13.36 2.89
N PRO A 22 -7.87 -12.94 2.68
CA PRO A 22 -7.50 -11.52 2.65
C PRO A 22 -8.21 -10.73 1.54
N GLY A 23 -8.63 -11.42 0.47
CA GLY A 23 -9.28 -10.80 -0.69
C GLY A 23 -10.61 -10.12 -0.35
N LEU A 24 -11.27 -10.55 0.73
CA LEU A 24 -12.51 -9.94 1.23
C LEU A 24 -12.34 -8.48 1.67
N PHE A 25 -11.10 -8.08 2.00
CA PHE A 25 -10.77 -6.75 2.54
C PHE A 25 -9.94 -5.91 1.56
N LEU A 26 -9.54 -6.49 0.42
CA LEU A 26 -8.85 -5.77 -0.64
C LEU A 26 -9.86 -5.20 -1.64
N GLY A 27 -9.60 -3.99 -2.11
CA GLY A 27 -10.37 -3.40 -3.21
C GLY A 27 -10.24 -4.24 -4.49
N ALA A 28 -11.32 -4.31 -5.28
CA ALA A 28 -11.31 -5.00 -6.57
C ALA A 28 -10.35 -4.32 -7.58
N ASP A 29 -10.26 -3.00 -7.50
CA ASP A 29 -9.28 -2.18 -8.24
C ASP A 29 -8.57 -1.21 -7.28
N PRO A 30 -7.47 -1.65 -6.63
CA PRO A 30 -6.76 -0.81 -5.67
C PRO A 30 -6.15 0.47 -6.26
N LEU A 31 -5.84 0.47 -7.57
CA LEU A 31 -5.37 1.68 -8.23
C LEU A 31 -6.52 2.66 -8.43
N GLY A 32 -7.68 2.16 -8.87
CA GLY A 32 -8.91 2.94 -8.96
C GLY A 32 -9.40 3.47 -7.62
N ASP A 33 -9.21 2.73 -6.54
CA ASP A 33 -9.49 3.21 -5.18
C ASP A 33 -8.55 4.34 -4.76
N ALA A 34 -7.25 4.19 -4.99
CA ALA A 34 -6.23 5.18 -4.62
C ALA A 34 -6.38 6.51 -5.39
N TRP A 35 -6.89 6.46 -6.63
CA TRP A 35 -7.00 7.60 -7.54
C TRP A 35 -8.45 8.06 -7.76
N GLY A 36 -9.43 7.40 -7.13
CA GLY A 36 -10.85 7.73 -7.32
C GLY A 36 -11.33 7.55 -8.76
N LEU A 37 -10.81 6.53 -9.47
CA LEU A 37 -11.09 6.33 -10.89
C LEU A 37 -12.49 5.77 -11.12
N VAL A 38 -13.19 6.35 -12.09
CA VAL A 38 -14.47 5.84 -12.62
C VAL A 38 -14.37 5.84 -14.16
N PRO A 39 -14.77 4.75 -14.84
CA PRO A 39 -14.86 4.71 -16.30
C PRO A 39 -15.70 5.88 -16.84
N VAL A 40 -15.18 6.62 -17.82
CA VAL A 40 -15.95 7.65 -18.52
C VAL A 40 -16.97 6.95 -19.42
N SER A 41 -18.22 7.37 -19.32
CA SER A 41 -19.27 6.90 -20.23
C SER A 41 -19.12 7.59 -21.59
N VAL A 42 -19.13 6.80 -22.67
CA VAL A 42 -19.04 7.28 -24.05
C VAL A 42 -20.29 6.85 -24.82
N GLU A 43 -20.81 7.74 -25.66
CA GLU A 43 -21.85 7.38 -26.63
C GLU A 43 -21.22 6.67 -27.82
N THR A 44 -21.77 5.51 -28.18
CA THR A 44 -21.39 4.74 -29.36
C THR A 44 -22.05 5.32 -30.61
N GLU A 45 -21.57 4.91 -31.79
CA GLU A 45 -22.17 5.29 -33.09
C GLU A 45 -23.66 4.90 -33.20
N ASN A 46 -24.11 3.92 -32.42
CA ASN A 46 -25.50 3.46 -32.37
C ASN A 46 -26.36 4.23 -31.35
N GLY A 47 -25.81 5.26 -30.68
CA GLY A 47 -26.49 6.04 -29.65
C GLY A 47 -26.59 5.36 -28.28
N GLU A 48 -25.88 4.24 -28.06
CA GLU A 48 -25.82 3.57 -26.76
C GLU A 48 -24.70 4.19 -25.91
N THR A 49 -24.96 4.43 -24.62
CA THR A 49 -23.94 4.87 -23.67
C THR A 49 -23.27 3.65 -23.02
N VAL A 50 -21.97 3.50 -23.23
CA VAL A 50 -21.17 2.41 -22.64
C VAL A 50 -20.02 2.99 -21.80
N ALA A 51 -19.63 2.29 -20.74
CA ALA A 51 -18.44 2.63 -19.98
C ALA A 51 -17.19 2.41 -20.85
N SER A 52 -16.29 3.39 -20.89
CA SER A 52 -15.02 3.25 -21.59
C SER A 52 -14.07 2.36 -20.79
N ASP A 53 -13.47 1.37 -21.45
CA ASP A 53 -12.44 0.52 -20.85
C ASP A 53 -11.05 1.21 -20.77
N CYS A 54 -10.90 2.37 -21.41
CA CYS A 54 -9.60 3.04 -21.58
C CYS A 54 -9.56 4.47 -21.04
N VAL A 55 -10.72 5.09 -20.81
CA VAL A 55 -10.82 6.49 -20.37
C VAL A 55 -11.48 6.53 -19.00
N PHE A 56 -10.78 7.11 -18.03
CA PHE A 56 -11.23 7.20 -16.64
C PHE A 56 -11.25 8.65 -16.18
N ALA A 57 -12.29 9.02 -15.44
CA ALA A 57 -12.33 10.27 -14.70
C ALA A 57 -11.56 10.12 -13.39
N LEU A 58 -10.66 11.06 -13.11
CA LEU A 58 -9.88 11.14 -11.87
C LEU A 58 -10.73 11.77 -10.77
N ASP A 59 -10.64 11.24 -9.55
CA ASP A 59 -11.39 11.76 -8.38
C ASP A 59 -12.91 11.81 -8.56
N ALA A 60 -13.43 10.91 -9.40
CA ALA A 60 -14.85 10.81 -9.70
C ALA A 60 -15.63 10.00 -8.65
N LYS A 61 -14.94 9.26 -7.76
CA LYS A 61 -15.55 8.60 -6.60
C LYS A 61 -14.81 8.95 -5.30
N PRO A 62 -15.50 8.98 -4.15
CA PRO A 62 -14.83 9.03 -2.86
C PRO A 62 -13.81 7.90 -2.73
N ARG A 63 -12.58 8.24 -2.37
CA ARG A 63 -11.52 7.25 -2.15
C ARG A 63 -11.79 6.55 -0.80
N PRO A 64 -11.76 5.21 -0.73
CA PRO A 64 -11.94 4.52 0.53
C PRO A 64 -10.79 4.86 1.49
N THR A 65 -11.00 4.63 2.78
CA THR A 65 -9.90 4.73 3.75
C THR A 65 -8.85 3.66 3.44
N MET A 66 -7.68 4.08 2.99
CA MET A 66 -6.57 3.19 2.62
C MET A 66 -5.23 3.91 2.77
N LEU A 67 -4.16 3.13 2.90
CA LEU A 67 -2.78 3.61 2.75
C LEU A 67 -2.28 3.25 1.35
N TYR A 68 -1.88 4.26 0.59
CA TYR A 68 -1.26 4.12 -0.71
C TYR A 68 0.16 4.69 -0.67
N LEU A 69 1.16 3.84 -0.95
CA LEU A 69 2.58 4.26 -0.98
C LEU A 69 3.15 4.29 -2.40
N ASP A 70 2.34 4.05 -3.43
CA ASP A 70 2.82 3.88 -4.82
C ASP A 70 4.05 2.94 -4.87
N LYS A 71 5.18 3.42 -5.41
CA LYS A 71 6.47 2.72 -5.44
C LYS A 71 7.39 3.10 -4.28
N ALA A 72 7.00 4.06 -3.44
CA ALA A 72 7.78 4.52 -2.29
C ALA A 72 7.95 3.42 -1.22
N PHE A 73 7.11 2.38 -1.24
CA PHE A 73 7.25 1.23 -0.34
C PHE A 73 8.64 0.57 -0.40
N ARG A 74 9.33 0.63 -1.56
CA ARG A 74 10.70 0.12 -1.67
C ARG A 74 11.71 0.95 -0.88
N VAL A 75 11.51 2.27 -0.85
CA VAL A 75 12.34 3.16 -0.03
C VAL A 75 12.08 2.88 1.45
N PHE A 76 10.83 2.59 1.83
CA PHE A 76 10.49 2.20 3.20
C PHE A 76 11.14 0.87 3.59
N GLN A 77 11.16 -0.12 2.70
CA GLN A 77 11.88 -1.39 2.94
C GLN A 77 13.35 -1.12 3.25
N ASP A 78 14.01 -0.24 2.50
CA ASP A 78 15.41 0.12 2.77
C ASP A 78 15.56 0.84 4.12
N ILE A 79 14.74 1.87 4.41
CA ILE A 79 14.79 2.63 5.67
C ILE A 79 14.52 1.72 6.89
N PHE A 80 13.62 0.75 6.78
CA PHE A 80 13.19 -0.07 7.93
C PHE A 80 13.98 -1.36 8.10
N SER A 81 14.79 -1.75 7.12
CA SER A 81 15.53 -3.03 7.13
C SER A 81 16.65 -3.10 8.17
N GLY A 82 17.11 -1.96 8.72
CA GLY A 82 18.28 -1.91 9.61
C GLY A 82 19.58 -2.39 8.94
N ARG A 83 19.61 -2.40 7.59
CA ARG A 83 20.78 -2.87 6.81
C ARG A 83 22.03 -2.04 7.01
N ASP A 84 21.86 -0.77 7.35
CA ASP A 84 22.97 0.18 7.41
C ASP A 84 23.61 0.24 8.81
N ASP A 85 22.99 -0.31 9.85
CA ASP A 85 23.45 -0.24 11.25
C ASP A 85 23.48 -1.59 12.00
N ASP A 86 23.30 -2.73 11.30
CA ASP A 86 23.27 -4.10 11.85
C ASP A 86 22.26 -4.31 12.99
N SER A 87 21.31 -3.39 13.19
CA SER A 87 20.28 -3.48 14.23
C SER A 87 19.17 -4.48 13.91
N GLY A 88 19.14 -4.97 12.67
CA GLY A 88 18.06 -5.82 12.15
C GLY A 88 16.80 -5.00 11.78
N PRO A 89 15.81 -5.65 11.15
CA PRO A 89 14.60 -4.95 10.72
C PRO A 89 13.79 -4.44 11.92
N ARG A 90 13.35 -3.19 11.83
CA ARG A 90 12.43 -2.59 12.82
C ARG A 90 11.02 -3.14 12.69
N GLU A 91 10.17 -2.92 13.70
CA GLU A 91 8.76 -3.36 13.67
C GLU A 91 8.01 -2.81 12.44
N SER A 92 8.26 -1.55 12.05
CA SER A 92 7.66 -0.93 10.85
C SER A 92 8.02 -1.64 9.55
N TYR A 93 9.10 -2.43 9.51
CA TYR A 93 9.45 -3.21 8.32
C TYR A 93 8.32 -4.17 7.93
N THR A 94 7.61 -4.73 8.92
CA THR A 94 6.48 -5.63 8.70
C THR A 94 5.34 -5.00 7.89
N LEU A 95 5.16 -3.67 7.95
CA LEU A 95 4.18 -2.95 7.13
C LEU A 95 4.48 -3.03 5.64
N VAL A 96 5.75 -3.14 5.26
CA VAL A 96 6.20 -3.10 3.86
C VAL A 96 6.94 -4.36 3.46
N GLU A 97 6.86 -5.42 4.26
CA GLU A 97 7.59 -6.65 4.00
C GLU A 97 7.08 -7.33 2.73
N GLY A 98 7.99 -8.03 2.06
CA GLY A 98 7.67 -8.92 0.95
C GLY A 98 7.68 -8.25 -0.42
N MET A 99 7.50 -9.08 -1.44
CA MET A 99 7.54 -8.69 -2.85
C MET A 99 6.66 -9.62 -3.67
N PRO A 100 6.02 -9.13 -4.76
CA PRO A 100 5.34 -10.01 -5.70
C PRO A 100 6.34 -11.02 -6.28
N SER A 101 5.88 -12.25 -6.46
CA SER A 101 6.66 -13.29 -7.14
C SER A 101 6.22 -13.43 -8.59
N VAL A 102 7.19 -13.60 -9.49
CA VAL A 102 6.95 -13.95 -10.89
C VAL A 102 7.37 -15.39 -11.10
N SER A 103 6.48 -16.22 -11.64
CA SER A 103 6.82 -17.56 -12.08
C SER A 103 6.98 -17.57 -13.60
N TYR A 104 8.08 -18.16 -14.06
CA TYR A 104 8.42 -18.33 -15.47
C TYR A 104 8.27 -19.81 -15.90
N GLY A 105 7.15 -20.42 -15.48
CA GLY A 105 6.80 -21.79 -15.83
C GLY A 105 6.25 -21.91 -17.26
N GLN A 106 5.44 -22.95 -17.52
CA GLN A 106 4.68 -23.08 -18.78
C GLN A 106 3.78 -21.86 -19.03
N ASP A 107 3.29 -21.24 -17.96
CA ASP A 107 2.53 -19.99 -17.99
C ASP A 107 3.27 -18.89 -17.22
N TYR A 108 3.23 -17.67 -17.75
CA TYR A 108 3.65 -16.47 -17.03
C TYR A 108 2.61 -16.16 -15.94
N SER A 109 2.99 -16.31 -14.67
CA SER A 109 2.11 -15.93 -13.56
C SER A 109 2.77 -14.89 -12.66
N PHE A 110 1.95 -13.91 -12.28
CA PHE A 110 2.30 -12.86 -11.34
C PHE A 110 1.47 -13.06 -10.09
N THR A 111 2.12 -13.39 -8.98
CA THR A 111 1.45 -13.56 -7.70
C THR A 111 1.73 -12.35 -6.83
N PRO A 112 0.70 -11.56 -6.47
CA PRO A 112 0.88 -10.42 -5.60
C PRO A 112 1.33 -10.89 -4.21
N TRP A 113 2.11 -10.05 -3.52
CA TRP A 113 2.34 -10.25 -2.10
C TRP A 113 1.11 -9.75 -1.34
N VAL A 114 0.65 -10.51 -0.35
CA VAL A 114 -0.48 -10.15 0.50
C VAL A 114 -0.13 -10.52 1.94
N ARG A 115 -0.41 -9.63 2.88
CA ARG A 115 -0.24 -9.89 4.31
C ARG A 115 -1.31 -9.21 5.14
N VAL A 116 -1.72 -9.90 6.19
CA VAL A 116 -2.60 -9.40 7.24
C VAL A 116 -1.74 -9.03 8.45
N LEU A 117 -2.03 -7.88 9.03
CA LEU A 117 -1.47 -7.35 10.26
C LEU A 117 -2.58 -7.36 11.29
N ASP A 118 -2.36 -8.06 12.39
CA ASP A 118 -3.33 -8.12 13.47
C ASP A 118 -3.45 -6.76 14.18
N THR A 119 -4.43 -6.64 15.06
CA THR A 119 -4.61 -5.43 15.89
C THR A 119 -3.36 -5.14 16.74
N THR A 120 -2.70 -6.19 17.22
CA THR A 120 -1.45 -6.08 18.00
C THR A 120 -0.29 -5.61 17.13
N ASP A 121 -0.12 -6.17 15.93
CA ASP A 121 0.90 -5.75 14.97
C ASP A 121 0.69 -4.30 14.54
N THR A 122 -0.56 -3.94 14.26
CA THR A 122 -0.96 -2.59 13.87
C THR A 122 -0.59 -1.58 14.95
N ALA A 123 -0.87 -1.88 16.22
CA ALA A 123 -0.51 -1.02 17.34
C ALA A 123 1.00 -0.94 17.60
N ALA A 124 1.75 -2.02 17.34
CA ALA A 124 3.21 -2.03 17.45
C ALA A 124 3.85 -1.15 16.36
N ILE A 125 3.47 -1.39 15.10
CA ILE A 125 3.92 -0.63 13.93
C ILE A 125 3.57 0.86 14.07
N ALA A 126 2.36 1.20 14.55
CA ALA A 126 1.97 2.59 14.75
C ALA A 126 2.91 3.33 15.73
N ARG A 127 3.30 2.67 16.83
CA ARG A 127 4.24 3.23 17.81
C ARG A 127 5.64 3.37 17.22
N ASP A 128 6.13 2.35 16.52
CA ASP A 128 7.46 2.36 15.92
C ASP A 128 7.59 3.38 14.77
N LEU A 129 6.53 3.61 13.98
CA LEU A 129 6.50 4.65 12.95
C LEU A 129 6.72 6.06 13.51
N MET A 130 6.36 6.31 14.78
CA MET A 130 6.59 7.60 15.45
C MET A 130 8.03 7.82 15.88
N LEU A 131 8.84 6.77 15.90
CA LEU A 131 10.26 6.84 16.20
C LEU A 131 11.11 7.02 14.93
N VAL A 132 10.50 6.95 13.74
CA VAL A 132 11.20 7.12 12.47
C VAL A 132 11.57 8.58 12.27
N PRO A 133 12.87 8.92 12.20
CA PRO A 133 13.27 10.27 11.85
C PRO A 133 12.87 10.58 10.41
N LEU A 134 12.63 11.86 10.14
CA LEU A 134 12.44 12.30 8.76
C LEU A 134 13.70 12.01 7.94
N VAL A 135 13.47 11.56 6.71
CA VAL A 135 14.52 11.25 5.74
C VAL A 135 15.16 12.56 5.27
N ALA A 136 16.49 12.62 5.29
CA ALA A 136 17.26 13.72 4.72
C ALA A 136 17.50 13.52 3.22
N ASP A 137 17.80 14.60 2.49
CA ASP A 137 18.01 14.55 1.03
C ASP A 137 19.19 13.67 0.59
N ASP A 138 20.16 13.45 1.47
CA ASP A 138 21.35 12.61 1.23
C ASP A 138 21.20 11.18 1.75
N HIS A 139 20.01 10.78 2.22
CA HIS A 139 19.79 9.45 2.77
C HIS A 139 20.03 8.34 1.72
N PRO A 140 20.80 7.28 2.01
CA PRO A 140 21.21 6.27 1.04
C PRO A 140 20.03 5.52 0.38
N ALA A 141 18.92 5.35 1.09
CA ALA A 141 17.70 4.75 0.54
C ALA A 141 17.12 5.52 -0.67
N LEU A 142 17.33 6.84 -0.75
CA LEU A 142 16.83 7.65 -1.87
C LEU A 142 17.61 7.39 -3.16
N ALA A 143 18.90 7.04 -3.07
CA ALA A 143 19.73 6.73 -4.24
C ALA A 143 19.26 5.46 -4.99
N ARG A 144 18.57 4.54 -4.30
CA ARG A 144 18.01 3.31 -4.86
C ARG A 144 16.57 3.49 -5.35
N GLY A 145 15.85 4.48 -4.79
CA GLY A 145 14.52 4.88 -5.22
C GLY A 145 14.59 5.80 -6.42
N ILE A 146 14.44 5.25 -7.63
CA ILE A 146 14.36 6.08 -8.84
C ILE A 146 13.23 7.11 -8.64
N THR A 147 13.56 8.41 -8.74
CA THR A 147 12.69 9.61 -8.79
C THR A 147 12.07 10.20 -7.50
N TRP A 148 12.33 9.69 -6.29
CA TRP A 148 11.74 10.29 -5.06
C TRP A 148 12.63 11.34 -4.40
N LYS A 149 12.04 12.46 -3.96
CA LYS A 149 12.71 13.41 -3.06
C LYS A 149 12.45 13.03 -1.60
N ALA A 150 13.30 13.49 -0.69
CA ALA A 150 13.10 13.28 0.74
C ALA A 150 11.74 13.80 1.21
N GLU A 151 11.30 14.96 0.69
CA GLU A 151 9.99 15.53 0.99
C GLU A 151 8.83 14.59 0.61
N ASP A 152 8.89 13.94 -0.56
CA ASP A 152 7.87 12.98 -1.01
C ASP A 152 7.81 11.79 -0.06
N ILE A 153 8.96 11.22 0.29
CA ILE A 153 9.06 10.10 1.23
C ILE A 153 8.56 10.49 2.62
N ASN A 154 8.90 11.68 3.09
CA ASN A 154 8.43 12.20 4.37
C ASN A 154 6.90 12.45 4.39
N ASN A 155 6.30 12.84 3.26
CA ASN A 155 4.85 12.92 3.10
C ASN A 155 4.21 11.52 3.19
N PHE A 156 4.81 10.51 2.55
CA PHE A 156 4.35 9.13 2.67
C PHE A 156 4.52 8.60 4.10
N LEU A 157 5.63 8.91 4.79
CA LEU A 157 5.88 8.46 6.16
C LEU A 157 4.83 9.04 7.12
N ARG A 158 4.53 10.34 6.98
CA ARG A 158 3.45 10.98 7.75
C ARG A 158 2.09 10.34 7.49
N THR A 159 1.78 10.08 6.22
CA THR A 159 0.52 9.40 5.84
C THR A 159 0.44 7.99 6.42
N ALA A 160 1.53 7.22 6.37
CA ALA A 160 1.60 5.88 6.94
C ALA A 160 1.45 5.90 8.46
N ALA A 161 2.17 6.80 9.15
CA ALA A 161 2.08 6.94 10.60
C ALA A 161 0.67 7.34 11.04
N GLN A 162 0.04 8.28 10.35
CA GLN A 162 -1.34 8.68 10.64
C GLN A 162 -2.30 7.51 10.41
N PHE A 163 -2.21 6.84 9.25
CA PHE A 163 -3.07 5.71 8.93
C PHE A 163 -2.95 4.61 9.98
N MET A 164 -1.74 4.18 10.32
CA MET A 164 -1.53 3.12 11.32
C MET A 164 -1.99 3.55 12.71
N SER A 165 -1.78 4.81 13.10
CA SER A 165 -2.27 5.34 14.38
C SER A 165 -3.79 5.34 14.46
N ASP A 166 -4.47 5.75 13.39
CA ASP A 166 -5.94 5.74 13.32
C ASP A 166 -6.50 4.32 13.42
N ARG A 167 -5.85 3.35 12.74
CA ARG A 167 -6.25 1.93 12.82
C ARG A 167 -6.02 1.35 14.21
N ALA A 168 -4.85 1.63 14.81
CA ALA A 168 -4.54 1.18 16.15
C ALA A 168 -5.53 1.74 17.18
N ALA A 169 -5.89 3.03 17.07
CA ALA A 169 -6.88 3.67 17.94
C ALA A 169 -8.29 3.09 17.78
N ALA A 170 -8.65 2.67 16.56
CA ALA A 170 -9.92 2.00 16.28
C ALA A 170 -9.95 0.52 16.74
N GLY A 171 -8.80 -0.07 17.08
CA GLY A 171 -8.69 -1.51 17.33
C GLY A 171 -8.81 -2.34 16.06
N ASP A 172 -8.48 -1.76 14.90
CA ASP A 172 -8.48 -2.42 13.60
C ASP A 172 -7.12 -3.07 13.33
N GLY A 173 -7.14 -4.12 12.52
CA GLY A 173 -5.95 -4.60 11.82
C GLY A 173 -5.85 -3.98 10.42
N VAL A 174 -4.93 -4.50 9.64
CA VAL A 174 -4.66 -4.02 8.28
C VAL A 174 -4.37 -5.20 7.36
N VAL A 175 -4.92 -5.19 6.16
CA VAL A 175 -4.44 -6.04 5.07
C VAL A 175 -3.68 -5.17 4.08
N TYR A 176 -2.53 -5.62 3.60
CA TYR A 176 -1.82 -4.94 2.53
C TYR A 176 -1.46 -5.88 1.40
N THR A 177 -1.32 -5.30 0.22
CA THR A 177 -0.86 -5.99 -0.98
C THR A 177 0.17 -5.17 -1.74
N ILE A 178 1.16 -5.87 -2.29
CA ILE A 178 2.12 -5.33 -3.24
C ILE A 178 1.86 -6.05 -4.57
N ARG A 179 1.52 -5.29 -5.62
CA ARG A 179 1.12 -5.83 -6.94
C ARG A 179 1.36 -4.87 -8.09
#